data_AF-A0A3R7GJB1-F1
#
_entry.id   AF-A0A3R7GJB1-F1
#
_cell.length_a   1.000
_cell.length_b   1.000
_cell.length_c   1.000
_cell.angle_alpha   90.00
_cell.angle_beta   90.00
_cell.angle_gamma   90.00
#
_symmetry.space_group_name_H-M   'P 1'
#
loop_
_entity.id
_entity.type
_entity.pdbx_description
1 polymer ?
#
loop_
_entity_poly.entity_id
_entity_poly.type
_entity_poly.pdbx_seq_one_letter_code
_entity_poly.pdbx_strand_id
1 'polypeptide(L)'
;MKKRRTVSVLTGVLLGAFVGGGAAVLVAGASSEVSPRTVGEGEIITEWNAALERSELELPVGIAFPQDPPAFFTSALDTPEVDQFEAGLFDDHVRQFWRCSWLAVESESVDATRQDRVAAEAQLDAFAGELPVEVVAEFEDYQQALEDVSMASGESPEAIEYVTDCEGVTR
;
A
#
# COMPACT_ATOMS: atom_id res chain seq x y z
N MET A 1 16.77 -13.82 51.65
CA MET A 1 18.04 -13.08 51.83
C MET A 1 19.20 -13.94 51.33
N LYS A 2 20.10 -13.39 50.48
CA LYS A 2 21.39 -13.95 49.99
C LYS A 2 21.28 -15.20 49.10
N LYS A 3 21.88 -15.32 47.90
CA LYS A 3 22.91 -14.57 47.17
C LYS A 3 22.76 -14.89 45.67
N ARG A 4 22.89 -13.88 44.81
CA ARG A 4 22.97 -13.97 43.34
C ARG A 4 24.21 -14.76 42.92
N ARG A 5 24.11 -15.52 41.82
CA ARG A 5 25.27 -15.87 40.98
C ARG A 5 24.96 -15.55 39.52
N THR A 6 25.56 -14.45 39.12
CA THR A 6 25.78 -13.93 37.78
C THR A 6 26.52 -14.95 36.93
N VAL A 7 26.09 -15.16 35.69
CA VAL A 7 26.89 -15.81 34.64
C VAL A 7 27.06 -14.77 33.54
N SER A 8 28.25 -14.17 33.49
CA SER A 8 28.74 -13.40 32.35
C SER A 8 29.76 -14.28 31.64
N VAL A 9 29.61 -14.48 30.33
CA VAL A 9 30.64 -15.11 29.52
C VAL A 9 30.79 -14.36 28.19
N LEU A 10 31.96 -13.72 28.09
CA LEU A 10 32.77 -13.41 26.91
C LEU A 10 32.30 -12.34 25.92
N THR A 11 32.73 -11.13 26.28
CA THR A 11 33.36 -10.12 25.42
C THR A 11 34.21 -10.74 24.30
N GLY A 12 33.80 -10.57 23.05
CA GLY A 12 34.65 -10.70 21.87
C GLY A 12 35.11 -9.32 21.42
N VAL A 13 36.29 -8.88 21.87
CA VAL A 13 36.95 -7.68 21.35
C VAL A 13 37.79 -8.12 20.15
N LEU A 14 37.36 -7.81 18.93
CA LEU A 14 38.23 -7.83 17.76
C LEU A 14 38.82 -6.43 17.57
N LEU A 15 40.01 -6.23 18.13
CA LEU A 15 40.92 -5.15 17.79
C LEU A 15 41.49 -5.40 16.39
N GLY A 16 40.91 -4.77 15.39
CA GLY A 16 41.52 -4.57 14.08
C GLY A 16 42.13 -3.17 14.01
N ALA A 17 43.44 -3.07 14.20
CA ALA A 17 44.19 -1.84 13.99
C ALA A 17 44.39 -1.61 12.49
N PHE A 18 43.77 -0.58 11.92
CA PHE A 18 44.19 0.03 10.66
C PHE A 18 44.68 1.45 10.94
N VAL A 19 45.99 1.65 10.75
CA VAL A 19 46.64 2.95 10.72
C VAL A 19 46.71 3.37 9.26
N GLY A 20 45.89 4.35 8.87
CA GLY A 20 45.89 4.96 7.55
C GLY A 20 45.14 6.29 7.60
N GLY A 21 45.84 7.38 7.34
CA GLY A 21 45.35 8.75 7.54
C GLY A 21 44.12 9.09 6.68
N GLY A 22 43.21 9.85 7.28
CA GLY A 22 42.05 10.42 6.64
C GLY A 22 41.09 10.89 7.72
N ALA A 23 40.82 12.19 7.78
CA ALA A 23 39.89 12.77 8.73
C ALA A 23 38.52 12.09 8.61
N ALA A 24 38.14 11.28 9.59
CA ALA A 24 36.78 10.78 9.71
C ALA A 24 35.90 11.94 10.19
N VAL A 25 35.43 12.76 9.24
CA VAL A 25 34.28 13.62 9.46
C VAL A 25 33.12 12.68 9.69
N LEU A 26 32.71 12.51 10.94
CA LEU A 26 31.43 11.92 11.29
C LEU A 26 30.36 12.90 10.80
N VAL A 27 29.98 12.76 9.53
CA VAL A 27 28.74 13.35 9.03
C VAL A 27 27.63 12.54 9.68
N ALA A 28 27.22 12.97 10.87
CA ALA A 28 25.92 12.64 11.40
C ALA A 28 24.92 13.19 10.39
N GLY A 29 24.48 12.33 9.47
CA GLY A 29 23.34 12.62 8.61
C GLY A 29 22.17 12.84 9.54
N ALA A 30 21.82 14.10 9.76
CA ALA A 30 20.53 14.46 10.29
C ALA A 30 19.53 14.00 9.22
N SER A 31 19.01 12.79 9.37
CA SER A 31 17.79 12.38 8.69
C SER A 31 16.75 13.42 9.08
N SER A 32 16.47 14.33 8.15
CA SER A 32 15.35 15.25 8.31
C SER A 32 14.12 14.38 8.22
N GLU A 33 13.54 14.04 9.37
CA GLU A 33 12.22 13.42 9.43
C GLU A 33 11.25 14.45 8.84
N VAL A 34 10.99 14.32 7.53
CA VAL A 34 9.94 15.09 6.87
C VAL A 34 8.64 14.55 7.45
N SER A 35 8.05 15.29 8.39
CA SER A 35 6.72 14.94 8.88
C SER A 35 5.76 14.95 7.68
N PRO A 36 5.00 13.87 7.46
CA PRO A 36 4.06 13.83 6.36
C PRO A 36 3.05 14.97 6.51
N ARG A 37 2.68 15.58 5.38
CA ARG A 37 1.62 16.59 5.35
C ARG A 37 0.32 15.92 5.77
N THR A 38 -0.43 16.58 6.65
CA THR A 38 -1.77 16.18 7.04
C THR A 38 -2.85 17.02 6.36
N VAL A 39 -4.05 16.46 6.26
CA VAL A 39 -5.23 17.01 5.57
C VAL A 39 -6.40 17.00 6.55
N GLY A 40 -6.97 18.16 6.82
CA GLY A 40 -8.16 18.30 7.66
C GLY A 40 -9.48 18.29 6.87
N GLU A 41 -10.61 18.34 7.59
CA GLU A 41 -11.97 18.27 7.01
C GLU A 41 -12.17 19.19 5.79
N GLY A 42 -11.76 20.46 5.91
CA GLY A 42 -11.94 21.47 4.87
C GLY A 42 -11.08 21.28 3.61
N GLU A 43 -10.12 20.34 3.64
CA GLU A 43 -9.20 20.08 2.54
C GLU A 43 -9.49 18.74 1.83
N ILE A 44 -10.34 17.87 2.40
CA ILE A 44 -10.61 16.51 1.89
C ILE A 44 -11.00 16.50 0.41
N ILE A 45 -11.99 17.29 0.01
CA ILE A 45 -12.48 17.31 -1.39
C ILE A 45 -11.38 17.82 -2.33
N THR A 46 -10.62 18.82 -1.89
CA THR A 46 -9.52 19.38 -2.68
C THR A 46 -8.42 18.35 -2.89
N GLU A 47 -8.01 17.64 -1.85
CA GLU A 47 -6.96 16.64 -1.97
C GLU A 47 -7.39 15.36 -2.68
N TRP A 48 -8.67 14.96 -2.54
CA TRP A 48 -9.24 13.89 -3.34
C TRP A 48 -9.18 14.22 -4.84
N ASN A 49 -9.68 15.41 -5.24
CA ASN A 49 -9.63 15.83 -6.64
C ASN A 49 -8.18 15.96 -7.13
N ALA A 50 -7.28 16.48 -6.29
CA ALA A 50 -5.88 16.58 -6.64
C ALA A 50 -5.23 15.19 -6.82
N ALA A 51 -5.59 14.18 -6.02
CA ALA A 51 -5.13 12.81 -6.19
C ALA A 51 -5.66 12.18 -7.49
N LEU A 52 -6.93 12.42 -7.82
CA LEU A 52 -7.53 11.99 -9.10
C LEU A 52 -6.82 12.61 -10.30
N GLU A 53 -6.55 13.92 -10.25
CA GLU A 53 -5.84 14.64 -11.32
C GLU A 53 -4.38 14.20 -11.48
N ARG A 54 -3.72 13.81 -10.38
CA ARG A 54 -2.36 13.24 -10.41
C ARG A 54 -2.33 11.82 -10.92
N SER A 55 -3.42 11.07 -10.78
CA SER A 55 -3.46 9.68 -11.23
C SER A 55 -3.43 9.65 -12.76
N GLU A 56 -2.32 9.18 -13.32
CA GLU A 56 -2.20 8.87 -14.75
C GLU A 56 -2.80 7.48 -15.08
N LEU A 57 -3.62 6.95 -14.17
CA LEU A 57 -4.13 5.58 -14.20
C LEU A 57 -5.36 5.46 -15.10
N GLU A 58 -5.30 4.56 -16.09
CA GLU A 58 -6.42 4.29 -16.99
C GLU A 58 -7.37 3.25 -16.38
N LEU A 59 -8.65 3.62 -16.24
CA LEU A 59 -9.70 2.71 -15.75
C LEU A 59 -10.26 1.80 -16.85
N PRO A 60 -10.92 0.68 -16.49
CA PRO A 60 -11.67 -0.12 -17.45
C PRO A 60 -12.72 0.69 -18.20
N VAL A 61 -13.02 0.29 -19.43
CA VAL A 61 -14.01 0.97 -20.28
C VAL A 61 -15.36 1.06 -19.57
N GLY A 62 -15.88 2.30 -19.48
CA GLY A 62 -17.17 2.58 -18.87
C GLY A 62 -17.14 2.75 -17.35
N ILE A 63 -15.97 2.64 -16.71
CA ILE A 63 -15.77 2.94 -15.29
C ILE A 63 -15.10 4.32 -15.19
N ALA A 64 -15.54 5.11 -14.21
CA ALA A 64 -14.96 6.40 -13.88
C ALA A 64 -14.63 6.45 -12.39
N PHE A 65 -13.64 7.24 -12.02
CA PHE A 65 -13.36 7.51 -10.61
C PHE A 65 -14.56 8.21 -9.96
N PRO A 66 -14.84 7.91 -8.68
CA PRO A 66 -15.91 8.57 -7.95
C PRO A 66 -15.58 10.05 -7.77
N GLN A 67 -16.60 10.90 -7.99
CA GLN A 67 -16.45 12.35 -7.86
C GLN A 67 -16.28 12.78 -6.41
N ASP A 68 -16.87 12.03 -5.48
CA ASP A 68 -16.76 12.25 -4.06
C ASP A 68 -15.73 11.29 -3.45
N PRO A 69 -14.99 11.73 -2.42
CA PRO A 69 -14.08 10.86 -1.68
C PRO A 69 -14.85 9.74 -0.97
N PRO A 70 -14.17 8.61 -0.66
CA PRO A 70 -14.74 7.56 0.18
C PRO A 70 -15.32 8.12 1.48
N ALA A 71 -16.50 7.62 1.85
CA ALA A 71 -17.24 8.10 3.02
C ALA A 71 -16.41 8.07 4.31
N PHE A 72 -15.47 7.13 4.43
CA PHE A 72 -14.49 7.04 5.51
C PHE A 72 -13.80 8.38 5.81
N PHE A 73 -13.36 9.12 4.79
CA PHE A 73 -12.69 10.41 4.99
C PHE A 73 -13.62 11.45 5.63
N THR A 74 -14.91 11.41 5.30
CA THR A 74 -15.90 12.35 5.84
C THR A 74 -16.46 11.90 7.19
N SER A 75 -16.70 10.61 7.40
CA SER A 75 -17.34 10.08 8.60
C SER A 75 -16.38 9.84 9.76
N ALA A 76 -15.09 9.58 9.49
CA ALA A 76 -14.12 9.39 10.56
C ALA A 76 -13.85 10.69 11.33
N LEU A 77 -14.04 11.85 10.67
CA LEU A 77 -13.94 13.16 11.32
C LEU A 77 -15.13 13.49 12.25
N ASP A 78 -16.23 12.74 12.17
CA ASP A 78 -17.31 12.82 13.16
C ASP A 78 -16.92 12.18 14.50
N THR A 79 -15.77 11.49 14.55
CA THR A 79 -15.21 10.92 15.78
C THR A 79 -14.12 11.82 16.33
N PRO A 80 -14.05 12.03 17.66
CA PRO A 80 -13.02 12.87 18.28
C PRO A 80 -11.60 12.28 18.20
N GLU A 81 -11.45 11.09 17.62
CA GLU A 81 -10.21 10.31 17.56
C GLU A 81 -9.43 10.54 16.26
N VAL A 82 -10.10 11.02 15.21
CA VAL A 82 -9.49 11.32 13.92
C VAL A 82 -9.89 12.74 13.53
N ASP A 83 -8.94 13.67 13.50
CA ASP A 83 -9.16 15.04 13.06
C ASP A 83 -8.45 15.36 11.73
N GLN A 84 -7.49 14.51 11.33
CA GLN A 84 -6.64 14.70 10.16
C GLN A 84 -6.22 13.37 9.53
N PHE A 85 -5.95 13.40 8.23
CA PHE A 85 -5.40 12.27 7.48
C PHE A 85 -4.04 12.60 6.89
N GLU A 86 -3.20 11.60 6.66
CA GLU A 86 -1.99 11.80 5.85
C GLU A 86 -2.37 12.08 4.40
N ALA A 87 -1.70 13.06 3.77
CA ALA A 87 -2.02 13.45 2.40
C ALA A 87 -1.82 12.31 1.37
N GLY A 88 -0.85 11.41 1.62
CA GLY A 88 -0.59 10.27 0.74
C GLY A 88 -1.73 9.24 0.71
N LEU A 89 -2.57 9.21 1.75
CA LEU A 89 -3.68 8.26 1.86
C LEU A 89 -4.72 8.44 0.74
N PHE A 90 -4.84 9.64 0.18
CA PHE A 90 -5.73 9.93 -0.95
C PHE A 90 -5.21 9.26 -2.23
N ASP A 91 -3.90 9.39 -2.53
CA ASP A 91 -3.28 8.72 -3.67
C ASP A 91 -3.35 7.19 -3.52
N ASP A 92 -3.21 6.66 -2.30
CA ASP A 92 -3.38 5.23 -2.01
C ASP A 92 -4.80 4.75 -2.31
N HIS A 93 -5.83 5.51 -1.92
CA HIS A 93 -7.22 5.14 -2.19
C HIS A 93 -7.58 5.22 -3.67
N VAL A 94 -7.02 6.18 -4.42
CA VAL A 94 -7.19 6.25 -5.88
C VAL A 94 -6.56 5.01 -6.54
N ARG A 95 -5.36 4.62 -6.12
CA ARG A 95 -4.70 3.38 -6.58
C ARG A 95 -5.50 2.12 -6.22
N GLN A 96 -6.04 2.05 -5.01
CA GLN A 96 -6.88 0.94 -4.57
C GLN A 96 -8.15 0.84 -5.41
N PHE A 97 -8.85 1.96 -5.64
CA PHE A 97 -10.04 1.97 -6.50
C PHE A 97 -9.73 1.51 -7.92
N TRP A 98 -8.59 1.96 -8.48
CA TRP A 98 -8.13 1.53 -9.79
C TRP A 98 -7.88 0.02 -9.84
N ARG A 99 -7.13 -0.53 -8.86
CA ARG A 99 -6.84 -1.97 -8.78
C ARG A 99 -8.13 -2.78 -8.67
N CYS A 100 -9.02 -2.38 -7.77
CA CYS A 100 -10.31 -3.02 -7.57
C CYS A 100 -11.21 -2.97 -8.81
N SER A 101 -11.12 -1.91 -9.61
CA SER A 101 -11.85 -1.81 -10.88
C SER A 101 -11.38 -2.86 -11.89
N TRP A 102 -10.07 -3.10 -11.98
CA TRP A 102 -9.51 -4.13 -12.85
C TRP A 102 -9.74 -5.55 -12.31
N LEU A 103 -9.63 -5.76 -10.99
CA LEU A 103 -9.99 -7.03 -10.35
C LEU A 103 -11.47 -7.40 -10.56
N ALA A 104 -12.37 -6.42 -10.58
CA ALA A 104 -13.78 -6.66 -10.92
C ALA A 104 -13.97 -7.22 -12.34
N VAL A 105 -13.17 -6.71 -13.30
CA VAL A 105 -13.16 -7.20 -14.69
C VAL A 105 -12.62 -8.61 -14.76
N GLU A 106 -11.52 -8.88 -14.07
CA GLU A 106 -10.84 -10.19 -14.04
C GLU A 106 -11.75 -11.26 -13.38
N SER A 107 -12.26 -11.00 -12.18
CA SER A 107 -12.97 -11.94 -11.30
C SER A 107 -14.36 -12.41 -11.76
N GLU A 108 -14.76 -12.08 -12.99
CA GLU A 108 -16.12 -12.26 -13.51
C GLU A 108 -17.24 -11.52 -12.74
N SER A 109 -16.89 -10.64 -11.81
CA SER A 109 -17.84 -9.83 -11.02
C SER A 109 -18.64 -8.83 -11.88
N VAL A 110 -18.14 -8.53 -13.08
CA VAL A 110 -18.86 -7.75 -14.10
C VAL A 110 -18.92 -8.50 -15.43
N ASP A 111 -19.94 -8.18 -16.24
CA ASP A 111 -20.03 -8.66 -17.62
C ASP A 111 -18.93 -7.99 -18.46
N ALA A 112 -17.86 -8.75 -18.71
CA ALA A 112 -16.64 -8.36 -19.40
C ALA A 112 -16.34 -9.34 -20.54
N THR A 113 -15.88 -8.81 -21.67
CA THR A 113 -15.45 -9.66 -22.78
C THR A 113 -14.10 -10.32 -22.47
N ARG A 114 -13.75 -11.37 -23.22
CA ARG A 114 -12.42 -11.97 -23.13
C ARG A 114 -11.29 -10.95 -23.36
N GLN A 115 -11.50 -9.99 -24.26
CA GLN A 115 -10.50 -8.96 -24.54
C GLN A 115 -10.32 -8.01 -23.35
N ASP A 116 -11.41 -7.68 -22.64
CA ASP A 116 -11.35 -6.85 -21.44
C ASP A 116 -10.59 -7.56 -20.32
N ARG A 117 -10.76 -8.88 -20.17
CA ARG A 117 -10.01 -9.69 -19.19
C ARG A 117 -8.51 -9.74 -19.48
N VAL A 118 -8.13 -9.91 -20.75
CA VAL A 118 -6.70 -9.85 -21.15
C VAL A 118 -6.11 -8.46 -20.88
N ALA A 119 -6.90 -7.40 -21.08
CA ALA A 119 -6.46 -6.05 -20.71
C ALA A 119 -6.33 -5.90 -19.19
N ALA A 120 -7.26 -6.46 -18.41
CA ALA A 120 -7.21 -6.43 -16.95
C ALA A 120 -5.96 -7.13 -16.40
N GLU A 121 -5.67 -8.34 -16.86
CA GLU A 121 -4.45 -9.09 -16.51
C GLU A 121 -3.19 -8.25 -16.78
N ALA A 122 -3.08 -7.68 -17.99
CA ALA A 122 -1.93 -6.86 -18.36
C ALA A 122 -1.77 -5.58 -17.49
N GLN A 123 -2.87 -4.96 -17.07
CA GLN A 123 -2.84 -3.79 -16.20
C GLN A 123 -2.43 -4.17 -14.77
N LEU A 124 -3.00 -5.24 -14.22
CA LEU A 124 -2.67 -5.73 -12.87
C LEU A 124 -1.21 -6.18 -12.77
N ASP A 125 -0.68 -6.85 -13.81
CA ASP A 125 0.72 -7.24 -13.90
C ASP A 125 1.66 -6.02 -13.96
N ALA A 126 1.30 -5.01 -14.76
CA ALA A 126 2.09 -3.78 -14.86
C ALA A 126 2.16 -3.07 -13.50
N PHE A 127 1.03 -2.97 -12.79
CA PHE A 127 0.97 -2.37 -11.47
C PHE A 127 1.85 -3.09 -10.45
N ALA A 128 1.82 -4.43 -10.42
CA ALA A 128 2.69 -5.21 -9.54
C ALA A 128 4.18 -4.92 -9.79
N GLY A 129 4.56 -4.68 -11.06
CA GLY A 129 5.93 -4.33 -11.45
C GLY A 129 6.38 -2.92 -11.04
N GLU A 130 5.46 -2.02 -10.69
CA GLU A 130 5.77 -0.64 -10.27
C GLU A 130 5.91 -0.47 -8.75
N LEU A 131 5.60 -1.52 -7.97
CA LEU A 131 5.70 -1.48 -6.52
C LEU A 131 7.15 -1.26 -6.05
N PRO A 132 7.38 -0.42 -5.02
CA PRO A 132 8.70 -0.27 -4.42
C PRO A 132 9.24 -1.62 -3.94
N VAL A 133 10.55 -1.84 -4.04
CA VAL A 133 11.19 -3.12 -3.68
C VAL A 133 10.88 -3.53 -2.23
N GLU A 134 10.76 -2.54 -1.34
CA GLU A 134 10.41 -2.76 0.07
C GLU A 134 8.99 -3.32 0.25
N VAL A 135 8.09 -3.04 -0.69
CA VAL A 135 6.68 -3.48 -0.70
C VAL A 135 6.50 -4.77 -1.50
N VAL A 136 7.42 -5.10 -2.42
CA VAL A 136 7.35 -6.31 -3.25
C VAL A 136 7.29 -7.58 -2.40
N ALA A 137 8.11 -7.70 -1.35
CA ALA A 137 8.12 -8.92 -0.53
C ALA A 137 6.79 -9.12 0.23
N GLU A 138 6.21 -8.04 0.76
CA GLU A 138 4.90 -8.09 1.43
C GLU A 138 3.77 -8.39 0.43
N PHE A 139 3.87 -7.85 -0.79
CA PHE A 139 2.94 -8.13 -1.87
C PHE A 139 3.04 -9.59 -2.35
N GLU A 140 4.24 -10.14 -2.49
CA GLU A 140 4.46 -11.55 -2.83
C GLU A 140 3.89 -12.50 -1.76
N ASP A 141 4.12 -12.19 -0.48
CA ASP A 141 3.54 -12.95 0.64
C ASP A 141 2.00 -12.88 0.62
N TYR A 142 1.44 -11.70 0.30
CA TYR A 142 0.00 -11.52 0.14
C TYR A 142 -0.56 -12.34 -1.02
N GLN A 143 0.07 -12.30 -2.20
CA GLN A 143 -0.32 -13.09 -3.36
C GLN A 143 -0.25 -14.59 -3.07
N GLN A 144 0.79 -15.05 -2.36
CA GLN A 144 0.89 -16.44 -1.95
C GLN A 144 -0.24 -16.86 -1.01
N ALA A 145 -0.66 -15.98 -0.10
CA ALA A 145 -1.81 -16.24 0.78
C ALA A 145 -3.11 -16.34 -0.02
N LEU A 146 -3.31 -15.51 -1.04
CA LEU A 146 -4.46 -15.61 -1.94
C LEU A 146 -4.45 -16.92 -2.74
N GLU A 147 -3.30 -17.36 -3.24
CA GLU A 147 -3.14 -18.66 -3.90
C GLU A 147 -3.49 -19.83 -2.97
N ASP A 148 -3.06 -19.79 -1.71
CA ASP A 148 -3.37 -20.82 -0.72
C ASP A 148 -4.88 -20.93 -0.47
N VAL A 149 -5.57 -19.79 -0.37
CA VAL A 149 -7.03 -19.74 -0.23
C VAL A 149 -7.72 -20.16 -1.52
N SER A 150 -7.18 -19.81 -2.68
CA SER A 150 -7.67 -20.24 -4.00
C SER A 150 -7.67 -21.75 -4.12
N MET A 151 -6.56 -22.41 -3.76
CA MET A 151 -6.47 -23.87 -3.77
C MET A 151 -7.49 -24.53 -2.82
N ALA A 152 -7.81 -23.88 -1.70
CA ALA A 152 -8.75 -24.41 -0.72
C ALA A 152 -10.23 -24.20 -1.10
N SER A 153 -10.55 -23.09 -1.76
CA SER A 153 -11.92 -22.67 -2.10
C SER A 153 -12.35 -23.09 -3.51
N GLY A 154 -11.41 -23.20 -4.45
CA GLY A 154 -11.68 -23.37 -5.88
C GLY A 154 -12.00 -22.07 -6.62
N GLU A 155 -11.90 -20.91 -5.95
CA GLU A 155 -12.05 -19.58 -6.54
C GLU A 155 -10.70 -19.05 -7.05
N SER A 156 -10.68 -18.10 -8.00
CA SER A 156 -9.42 -17.49 -8.44
C SER A 156 -8.87 -16.53 -7.37
N PRO A 157 -7.53 -16.34 -7.28
CA PRO A 157 -6.92 -15.37 -6.36
C PRO A 157 -7.53 -13.97 -6.49
N GLU A 158 -7.81 -13.53 -7.70
CA GLU A 158 -8.37 -12.21 -8.01
C GLU A 158 -9.82 -12.07 -7.56
N ALA A 159 -10.61 -13.15 -7.65
CA ALA A 159 -11.97 -13.17 -7.12
C ALA A 159 -11.97 -13.08 -5.59
N ILE A 160 -11.03 -13.78 -4.93
CA ILE A 160 -10.85 -13.71 -3.48
C ILE A 160 -10.43 -12.31 -3.04
N GLU A 161 -9.43 -11.73 -3.72
CA GLU A 161 -8.95 -10.37 -3.44
C GLU A 161 -10.07 -9.35 -3.65
N TYR A 162 -10.80 -9.44 -4.76
CA TYR A 162 -11.93 -8.54 -5.02
C TYR A 162 -12.99 -8.60 -3.92
N VAL A 163 -13.40 -9.80 -3.50
CA VAL A 163 -14.39 -9.95 -2.43
C VAL A 163 -13.87 -9.43 -1.09
N THR A 164 -12.57 -9.57 -0.81
CA THR A 164 -11.98 -9.21 0.48
C THR A 164 -11.68 -7.71 0.58
N ASP A 165 -11.17 -7.11 -0.49
CA ASP A 165 -10.56 -5.77 -0.46
C ASP A 165 -11.33 -4.71 -1.26
N CYS A 166 -12.31 -5.12 -2.06
CA CYS A 166 -12.97 -4.22 -3.02
C CYS A 166 -14.47 -4.02 -2.77
N GLU A 167 -14.95 -4.25 -1.54
CA GLU A 167 -16.31 -3.94 -1.14
C GLU A 167 -16.68 -2.49 -1.54
N GLY A 168 -17.70 -2.36 -2.39
CA GLY A 168 -18.23 -1.06 -2.84
C GLY A 168 -17.87 -0.66 -4.28
N VAL A 169 -16.97 -1.37 -4.97
CA VAL A 169 -16.74 -1.14 -6.41
C VAL A 169 -17.83 -1.82 -7.22
N THR A 170 -18.85 -1.05 -7.64
CA THR A 170 -19.94 -1.52 -8.52
C THR A 170 -20.08 -0.57 -9.71
N ARG A 171 -20.54 -1.10 -10.86
CA ARG A 171 -20.80 -0.31 -12.07
C ARG A 171 -21.90 0.74 -11.86
#